data_AF-A0A6I3UZ98-F1
#
_entry.id   AF-A0A6I3UZ98-F1
#
_cell.length_a   1.000
_cell.length_b   1.000
_cell.length_c   1.000
_cell.angle_alpha   90.00
_cell.angle_beta   90.00
_cell.angle_gamma   90.00
#
_symmetry.space_group_name_H-M   'P 1'
#
loop_
_entity.id
_entity.type
_entity.pdbx_description
1 polymer ?
#
loop_
_entity_poly.entity_id
_entity_poly.type
_entity_poly.pdbx_seq_one_letter_code
_entity_poly.pdbx_strand_id
1 'polypeptide(L)'
;LELHLKRLIVGGMERVYEIGRIFRNEGMDATHNPEFTMIEVYQAYADFHDIMDLTEGIIQHAAKAVKGDGPVNYQGTEIKINEPFKRVHMVDAIKEITGVDFWQDLTFEEAVALANEKHVPVEKHYTEVG
;
A
#
# COMPACT_ATOMS: atom_id res chain seq x y z
N LEU A 1 -9.67 -7.86 8.55
CA LEU A 1 -9.23 -8.73 9.67
C LEU A 1 -8.65 -7.91 10.82
N GLU A 2 -8.31 -6.64 10.54
CA GLU A 2 -7.63 -5.68 11.41
C GLU A 2 -8.13 -5.65 12.86
N LEU A 3 -9.44 -5.44 13.06
CA LEU A 3 -9.99 -5.28 14.40
C LEU A 3 -9.78 -6.51 15.28
N HIS A 4 -9.78 -7.71 14.70
CA HIS A 4 -9.62 -8.95 15.46
C HIS A 4 -8.15 -9.20 15.78
N LEU A 5 -7.24 -8.99 14.84
CA LEU A 5 -5.80 -9.12 15.09
C LEU A 5 -5.31 -8.10 16.12
N LYS A 6 -5.83 -6.85 16.08
CA LYS A 6 -5.56 -5.85 17.13
C LYS A 6 -6.03 -6.29 18.51
N ARG A 7 -7.16 -7.00 18.63
CA ARG A 7 -7.60 -7.58 19.91
C ARG A 7 -6.62 -8.64 20.43
N LEU A 8 -5.99 -9.42 19.55
CA LEU A 8 -4.95 -10.38 19.93
C LEU A 8 -3.67 -9.67 20.43
N ILE A 9 -3.26 -8.58 19.78
CA ILE A 9 -2.16 -7.72 20.27
C ILE A 9 -2.47 -7.19 21.68
N VAL A 10 -3.67 -6.62 21.88
CA VAL A 10 -4.13 -6.15 23.19
C VAL A 10 -4.17 -7.30 24.21
N GLY A 11 -4.50 -8.51 23.76
CA GLY A 11 -4.47 -9.74 24.57
C GLY A 11 -3.07 -10.27 24.89
N GLY A 12 -2.00 -9.58 24.47
CA GLY A 12 -0.62 -9.93 24.78
C GLY A 12 0.09 -10.81 23.74
N MET A 13 -0.55 -11.12 22.61
CA MET A 13 0.14 -11.79 21.50
C MET A 13 0.98 -10.77 20.75
N GLU A 14 2.30 -10.85 20.85
CA GLU A 14 3.18 -9.78 20.34
C GLU A 14 3.31 -9.75 18.80
N ARG A 15 3.15 -10.89 18.13
CA ARG A 15 3.28 -11.00 16.67
C ARG A 15 2.19 -11.92 16.14
N VAL A 16 1.30 -11.38 15.31
CA VAL A 16 0.16 -12.13 14.76
C VAL A 16 0.02 -11.83 13.28
N TYR A 17 -0.43 -12.82 12.52
CA TYR A 17 -0.82 -12.64 11.14
C TYR A 17 -1.99 -13.54 10.79
N GLU A 18 -2.72 -13.18 9.74
CA GLU A 18 -3.75 -14.03 9.16
C GLU A 18 -3.67 -13.95 7.64
N ILE A 19 -3.69 -15.12 6.98
CA ILE A 19 -3.91 -15.24 5.54
C ILE A 19 -5.34 -15.75 5.37
N GLY A 20 -6.23 -14.85 4.96
CA GLY A 20 -7.66 -15.10 5.00
C GLY A 20 -8.37 -14.50 3.81
N ARG A 21 -9.67 -14.80 3.72
CA ARG A 21 -10.53 -14.23 2.69
C ARG A 21 -11.20 -12.96 3.16
N ILE A 22 -11.09 -11.92 2.34
CA ILE A 22 -11.77 -10.64 2.51
C ILE A 22 -12.85 -10.51 1.46
N PHE A 23 -13.96 -9.92 1.86
CA PHE A 23 -15.10 -9.66 1.01
C PHE A 23 -15.30 -8.16 0.90
N ARG A 24 -15.37 -7.63 -0.31
CA ARG A 24 -15.75 -6.25 -0.60
C ARG A 24 -16.86 -6.25 -1.63
N ASN A 25 -17.98 -5.62 -1.28
CA ASN A 25 -19.12 -5.49 -2.18
C ASN A 25 -18.90 -4.31 -3.14
N GLU A 26 -17.89 -4.45 -3.99
CA GLU A 26 -17.43 -3.45 -4.96
C GLU A 26 -17.51 -4.01 -6.39
N GLY A 27 -17.26 -3.17 -7.40
CA GLY A 27 -17.18 -3.59 -8.79
C GLY A 27 -16.04 -4.59 -9.06
N MET A 28 -16.08 -5.25 -10.22
CA MET A 28 -15.06 -6.20 -10.65
C MET A 28 -14.31 -5.69 -11.88
N ASP A 29 -13.00 -5.90 -11.88
CA ASP A 29 -12.13 -5.66 -13.03
C ASP A 29 -10.93 -6.63 -13.04
N ALA A 30 -9.92 -6.37 -13.88
CA ALA A 30 -8.75 -7.24 -13.99
C ALA A 30 -7.92 -7.36 -12.69
N THR A 31 -8.08 -6.43 -11.75
CA THR A 31 -7.36 -6.32 -10.49
C THR A 31 -8.26 -6.42 -9.25
N HIS A 32 -9.59 -6.38 -9.42
CA HIS A 32 -10.56 -6.41 -8.33
C HIS A 32 -11.51 -7.61 -8.44
N ASN A 33 -11.50 -8.47 -7.42
CA ASN A 33 -12.46 -9.55 -7.23
C ASN A 33 -13.19 -9.35 -5.89
N PRO A 34 -14.52 -9.57 -5.79
CA PRO A 34 -15.28 -9.25 -4.56
C PRO A 34 -14.87 -10.12 -3.38
N GLU A 35 -14.21 -11.24 -3.65
CA GLU A 35 -13.67 -12.17 -2.68
C GLU A 35 -12.18 -12.42 -2.98
N PHE A 36 -11.26 -11.87 -2.19
CA PHE A 36 -9.82 -11.98 -2.45
C PHE A 36 -9.03 -12.38 -1.20
N THR A 37 -7.89 -13.05 -1.40
CA THR A 37 -7.01 -13.47 -0.31
C THR A 37 -6.07 -12.33 0.06
N MET A 38 -5.97 -12.04 1.35
CA MET A 38 -5.09 -11.01 1.89
C MET A 38 -4.30 -11.58 3.07
N ILE A 39 -3.06 -11.09 3.22
CA ILE A 39 -2.32 -11.23 4.47
C ILE A 39 -2.46 -9.93 5.28
N GLU A 40 -2.83 -10.05 6.54
CA GLU A 40 -2.73 -8.96 7.51
C GLU A 40 -1.75 -9.37 8.61
N VAL A 41 -0.88 -8.45 9.04
CA VAL A 41 0.18 -8.70 10.03
C VAL A 41 0.19 -7.58 11.06
N TYR A 42 0.39 -7.93 12.32
CA TYR A 42 0.64 -7.00 13.41
C TYR A 42 1.84 -7.46 14.24
N GLN A 43 2.67 -6.49 14.62
CA GLN A 43 3.83 -6.68 15.48
C GLN A 43 3.84 -5.58 16.56
N ALA A 44 3.77 -5.99 17.82
CA ALA A 44 3.93 -5.11 18.96
C ALA A 44 5.35 -4.52 18.99
N TYR A 45 5.47 -3.29 19.47
CA TYR A 45 6.72 -2.53 19.58
C TYR A 45 7.44 -2.22 18.25
N ALA A 46 6.79 -2.49 17.11
CA ALA A 46 7.27 -2.11 15.79
C ALA A 46 6.67 -0.78 15.34
N ASP A 47 7.41 -0.06 14.51
CA ASP A 47 6.90 1.06 13.74
C ASP A 47 6.72 0.69 12.26
N PHE A 48 6.37 1.67 11.43
CA PHE A 48 6.12 1.41 10.00
C PHE A 48 7.40 1.09 9.21
N HIS A 49 8.60 1.46 9.69
CA HIS A 49 9.85 1.07 9.05
C HIS A 49 10.13 -0.42 9.22
N ASP A 50 9.85 -0.97 10.41
CA ASP A 50 9.91 -2.43 10.62
C ASP A 50 8.95 -3.17 9.67
N ILE A 51 7.75 -2.61 9.44
CA ILE A 51 6.77 -3.18 8.51
C ILE A 51 7.20 -3.04 7.04
N MET A 52 7.91 -1.96 6.67
CA MET A 52 8.53 -1.85 5.34
C MET A 52 9.51 -3.00 5.10
N ASP A 53 10.41 -3.24 6.05
CA ASP A 53 11.42 -4.30 5.94
C ASP A 53 10.79 -5.70 5.96
N LEU A 54 9.76 -5.91 6.78
CA LEU A 54 8.99 -7.15 6.80
C LEU A 54 8.27 -7.40 5.47
N THR A 55 7.65 -6.38 4.89
CA THR A 55 6.91 -6.50 3.63
C THR A 55 7.85 -6.84 2.48
N GLU A 56 8.97 -6.13 2.37
CA GLU A 56 10.02 -6.41 1.39
C GLU A 56 10.54 -7.85 1.56
N GLY A 57 10.85 -8.25 2.80
CA GLY A 57 11.34 -9.59 3.10
C GLY A 57 10.36 -10.70 2.73
N ILE A 58 9.05 -10.54 3.01
CA ILE A 58 8.02 -11.52 2.63
C ILE A 58 8.00 -11.70 1.11
N ILE A 59 7.99 -10.60 0.36
CA ILE A 59 7.90 -10.63 -1.11
C ILE A 59 9.16 -11.23 -1.73
N GLN A 60 10.34 -10.76 -1.32
CA GLN A 60 11.63 -11.26 -1.80
C GLN A 60 11.81 -12.75 -1.48
N HIS A 61 11.47 -13.17 -0.26
CA HIS A 61 11.59 -14.56 0.15
C HIS A 61 10.67 -15.48 -0.65
N ALA A 62 9.41 -15.06 -0.87
CA ALA A 62 8.47 -15.80 -1.70
C ALA A 62 8.95 -15.91 -3.16
N ALA A 63 9.40 -14.80 -3.75
CA ALA A 63 9.94 -14.79 -5.11
C ALA A 63 11.17 -15.71 -5.24
N LYS A 64 12.09 -15.64 -4.29
CA LYS A 64 13.28 -16.50 -4.24
C LYS A 64 12.94 -17.97 -4.09
N ALA A 65 11.97 -18.31 -3.24
CA ALA A 65 11.54 -19.70 -3.05
C ALA A 65 10.91 -20.31 -4.32
N VAL A 66 10.21 -19.50 -5.13
CA VAL A 66 9.51 -19.97 -6.33
C VAL A 66 10.38 -19.96 -7.57
N LYS A 67 11.20 -18.92 -7.77
CA LYS A 67 11.92 -18.65 -9.02
C LYS A 67 13.45 -18.60 -8.87
N GLY A 68 13.95 -18.61 -7.63
CA GLY A 68 15.36 -18.34 -7.33
C GLY A 68 15.64 -16.84 -7.13
N ASP A 69 16.89 -16.55 -6.77
CA ASP A 69 17.34 -15.21 -6.39
C ASP A 69 17.70 -14.38 -7.63
N GLY A 70 16.82 -13.47 -8.04
CA GLY A 70 17.03 -12.63 -9.22
C GLY A 70 15.80 -11.87 -9.68
N PRO A 71 15.92 -11.08 -10.77
CA PRO A 71 14.82 -10.28 -11.28
C PRO A 71 13.68 -11.15 -11.82
N VAL A 72 12.45 -10.63 -11.77
CA VAL A 72 11.24 -11.22 -12.34
C VAL A 72 10.88 -10.49 -13.62
N ASN A 73 10.61 -11.21 -14.71
CA ASN A 73 10.05 -10.60 -15.90
C ASN A 73 8.52 -10.68 -15.82
N TYR A 74 7.85 -9.55 -15.92
CA TYR A 74 6.40 -9.46 -15.93
C TYR A 74 5.96 -8.66 -17.15
N GLN A 75 5.28 -9.32 -18.09
CA GLN A 75 4.80 -8.73 -19.34
C GLN A 75 5.88 -7.94 -20.11
N GLY A 76 7.09 -8.48 -20.19
CA GLY A 76 8.22 -7.84 -20.86
C GLY A 76 8.97 -6.81 -20.02
N THR A 77 8.45 -6.45 -18.84
CA THR A 77 9.13 -5.55 -17.90
C THR A 77 9.99 -6.35 -16.93
N GLU A 78 11.28 -6.02 -16.84
CA GLU A 78 12.15 -6.58 -15.81
C GLU A 78 11.92 -5.85 -14.48
N ILE A 79 11.51 -6.60 -13.48
CA ILE A 79 11.28 -6.15 -12.11
C ILE A 79 12.40 -6.72 -11.24
N LYS A 80 13.25 -5.83 -10.73
CA LYS A 80 14.34 -6.18 -9.83
C LYS A 80 13.86 -6.42 -8.40
N ILE A 81 13.00 -7.42 -8.25
CA ILE A 81 12.32 -7.72 -6.98
C ILE A 81 13.30 -8.14 -5.87
N ASN A 82 14.50 -8.60 -6.25
CA ASN A 82 15.57 -9.05 -5.36
C ASN A 82 16.50 -7.92 -4.89
N GLU A 83 16.27 -6.67 -5.32
CA GLU A 83 16.97 -5.48 -4.83
C GLU A 83 16.11 -4.76 -3.76
N PRO A 84 16.72 -3.94 -2.88
CA PRO A 84 15.96 -3.15 -1.91
C PRO A 84 14.93 -2.23 -2.57
N PHE A 85 13.73 -2.15 -2.00
CA PHE A 85 12.64 -1.35 -2.54
C PHE A 85 12.91 0.13 -2.29
N LYS A 86 12.63 0.97 -3.30
CA LYS A 86 12.73 2.43 -3.17
C LYS A 86 11.73 2.90 -2.12
N ARG A 87 12.22 3.53 -1.06
CA ARG A 87 11.41 4.28 -0.08
C ARG A 87 11.21 5.70 -0.61
N VAL A 88 9.96 6.13 -0.76
CA VAL A 88 9.62 7.46 -1.27
C VAL A 88 8.48 8.06 -0.46
N HIS A 89 8.59 9.33 -0.09
CA HIS A 89 7.49 10.05 0.54
C HIS A 89 6.45 10.43 -0.54
N MET A 90 5.16 10.28 -0.24
CA MET A 90 4.09 10.55 -1.22
C MET A 90 4.15 11.97 -1.78
N VAL A 91 4.34 12.97 -0.91
CA VAL A 91 4.43 14.39 -1.32
C VAL A 91 5.66 14.65 -2.20
N ASP A 92 6.79 14.01 -1.91
CA ASP A 92 8.00 14.15 -2.73
C ASP A 92 7.78 13.55 -4.11
N ALA A 93 7.12 12.39 -4.21
CA ALA A 93 6.79 11.78 -5.49
C ALA A 93 5.84 12.67 -6.31
N ILE A 94 4.83 13.27 -5.69
CA ILE A 94 3.91 14.21 -6.36
C ILE A 94 4.70 15.41 -6.87
N LYS A 95 5.59 15.98 -6.04
CA LYS A 95 6.42 17.13 -6.42
C LYS A 95 7.39 16.80 -7.56
N GLU A 96 8.05 15.64 -7.51
CA GLU A 96 8.98 15.18 -8.55
C GLU A 96 8.28 15.02 -9.91
N ILE A 97 7.07 14.45 -9.93
CA ILE A 97 6.34 14.12 -11.16
C ILE A 97 5.55 15.31 -11.70
N THR A 98 4.91 16.08 -10.81
CA THR A 98 3.92 17.12 -11.19
C THR A 98 4.41 18.55 -10.97
N GLY A 99 5.49 18.73 -10.20
CA GLY A 99 5.98 20.04 -9.75
C GLY A 99 5.18 20.68 -8.61
N VAL A 100 4.05 20.09 -8.19
CA VAL A 100 3.20 20.64 -7.13
C VAL A 100 3.74 20.26 -5.76
N ASP A 101 3.92 21.26 -4.90
CA ASP A 101 4.42 21.06 -3.54
C ASP A 101 3.27 20.99 -2.53
N PHE A 102 3.03 19.79 -1.97
CA PHE A 102 2.04 19.58 -0.90
C PHE A 102 2.67 19.58 0.51
N TRP A 103 3.95 19.96 0.66
CA TRP A 103 4.54 20.17 2.00
C TRP A 103 4.12 21.49 2.64
N GLN A 104 3.65 22.43 1.83
CA GLN A 104 3.08 23.68 2.31
C GLN A 104 1.66 23.46 2.82
N ASP A 105 1.25 24.29 3.78
CA ASP A 105 -0.14 24.32 4.21
C ASP A 105 -1.00 24.85 3.07
N LEU A 106 -1.94 24.02 2.61
CA LEU A 106 -2.91 24.35 1.57
C LEU A 106 -4.32 24.20 2.15
N THR A 107 -5.20 25.13 1.79
CA THR A 107 -6.63 24.93 1.97
C THR A 107 -7.13 23.83 1.06
N PHE A 108 -8.29 23.27 1.41
CA PHE A 108 -8.93 22.26 0.57
C PHE A 108 -9.26 22.82 -0.82
N GLU A 109 -9.72 24.07 -0.91
CA GLU A 109 -10.05 24.75 -2.15
C GLU A 109 -8.83 24.93 -3.06
N GLU A 110 -7.67 25.28 -2.48
CA GLU A 110 -6.41 25.38 -3.23
C GLU A 110 -5.94 24.01 -3.75
N ALA A 111 -6.08 22.95 -2.94
CA ALA A 111 -5.77 21.58 -3.38
C ALA A 111 -6.69 21.12 -4.53
N VAL A 112 -7.98 21.44 -4.48
CA VAL A 112 -8.93 21.16 -5.57
C VAL A 112 -8.59 21.94 -6.83
N ALA A 113 -8.17 23.21 -6.70
CA ALA A 113 -7.72 24.01 -7.84
C ALA A 113 -6.49 23.38 -8.53
N LEU A 114 -5.52 22.91 -7.74
CA LEU A 114 -4.33 22.20 -8.25
C LEU A 114 -4.71 20.88 -8.93
N ALA A 115 -5.63 20.11 -8.36
CA ALA A 115 -6.13 18.89 -8.98
C ALA A 115 -6.76 19.17 -10.35
N ASN A 116 -7.61 20.22 -10.45
CA ASN A 116 -8.22 20.62 -11.72
C ASN A 116 -7.19 21.08 -12.76
N GLU A 117 -6.18 21.86 -12.35
CA GLU A 117 -5.07 22.27 -13.23
C GLU A 117 -4.31 21.06 -13.78
N LYS A 118 -4.08 20.04 -12.95
CA LYS A 118 -3.38 18.80 -13.34
C LYS A 118 -4.31 17.74 -13.94
N HIS A 119 -5.58 18.06 -14.17
CA HIS A 119 -6.60 17.15 -14.70
C HIS A 119 -6.77 15.88 -13.86
N VAL A 120 -6.60 15.97 -12.55
CA VAL A 120 -6.86 14.88 -11.60
C VAL A 120 -8.33 14.95 -11.18
N PRO A 121 -9.11 13.87 -11.38
CA PRO A 121 -10.53 13.87 -11.01
C PRO A 121 -10.69 13.96 -9.48
N VAL A 122 -11.60 14.81 -9.04
CA VAL A 122 -12.02 14.93 -7.63
C VAL A 122 -13.49 14.57 -7.56
N GLU A 123 -13.79 13.30 -7.28
CA GLU A 123 -15.16 12.83 -7.16
C GLU A 123 -15.79 13.26 -5.83
N LYS A 124 -17.11 13.46 -5.83
CA LYS A 124 -17.84 13.92 -4.63
C LYS A 124 -17.63 12.99 -3.43
N HIS A 125 -17.60 11.68 -3.68
CA HIS A 125 -17.42 10.68 -2.65
C HIS A 125 -16.00 10.68 -2.04
N TYR A 126 -15.03 11.37 -2.63
CA TYR A 126 -13.72 11.59 -1.99
C TYR A 126 -13.78 12.62 -0.85
N THR A 127 -14.85 13.40 -0.80
CA THR A 127 -15.03 14.52 0.14
C THR A 127 -16.16 14.28 1.15
N GLU A 128 -16.88 13.18 0.98
CA GLU A 128 -17.99 12.78 1.83
C GLU A 128 -17.58 11.53 2.60
N VAL A 129 -17.87 11.50 3.90
CA VAL A 129 -17.80 10.27 4.68
C VAL A 129 -19.14 9.57 4.48
N GLY A 130 -19.12 8.34 3.94
CA GLY A 130 -20.33 7.52 3.79
C GLY A 130 -21.05 7.29 5.11
#